data_AF-A0A3N7ZUW4-F1
#
_entry.id   AF-A0A3N7ZUW4-F1
#
_cell.length_a   1.000
_cell.length_b   1.000
_cell.length_c   1.000
_cell.angle_alpha   90.00
_cell.angle_beta   90.00
_cell.angle_gamma   90.00
#
_symmetry.space_group_name_H-M   'P 1'
#
loop_
_entity.id
_entity.type
_entity.pdbx_description
1 polymer ?
#
loop_
_entity_poly.entity_id
_entity_poly.type
_entity_poly.pdbx_seq_one_letter_code
_entity_poly.pdbx_strand_id
1 'polypeptide(L)'
;MTNTIKQYDMTDDTTRRRIFWLLQRLTSFSLWKRKRDAFVIFANEYENAVKTWPEDDPERVHADHLPTIFEILASYDRGLTELARGYRFVWQRGEPLEYAIDRYDYLNAYFFPHQDYWERGAQMAAYPPKIDALAQLLHASEYQMENAPLEPSSLNNDLAQLRSVGLLLSPGAYENTFYTLPYPVFPENLPEVPEAVGPVIKSGEKVPCDGIWEPVAVEQSKLLGVVPVGNRSLRNNGCFNYFIRDIRAPNLRDDETRTAVKTHWRLLWEDKRYVGGVIPDESQYFLEPPQAPQPKQETVAQVRTGDRCPVTGEWQTDEYGGKTLRVEAGAAMPDMLVRDNLGELKVHWVTWRLVKRA
;
A
#
# COMPACT_ATOMS: atom_id res chain seq x y z
N MET A 1 4.95 16.64 11.57
CA MET A 1 5.57 17.40 10.47
C MET A 1 4.75 17.10 9.24
N THR A 2 4.15 18.10 8.59
CA THR A 2 3.42 17.89 7.34
C THR A 2 4.44 17.54 6.27
N ASN A 3 4.56 16.26 5.93
CA ASN A 3 5.37 15.80 4.82
C ASN A 3 4.75 16.37 3.54
N THR A 4 5.30 17.49 3.07
CA THR A 4 4.85 18.15 1.84
C THR A 4 5.05 17.17 0.68
N ILE A 5 3.95 16.83 -0.01
CA ILE A 5 4.00 16.00 -1.22
C ILE A 5 4.98 16.67 -2.20
N LYS A 6 6.04 15.95 -2.56
CA LYS A 6 7.05 16.45 -3.49
C LYS A 6 6.40 16.68 -4.85
N GLN A 7 6.67 17.83 -5.46
CA GLN A 7 6.27 18.07 -6.85
C GLN A 7 7.22 17.30 -7.78
N TYR A 8 6.63 16.58 -8.74
CA TYR A 8 7.37 15.87 -9.78
C TYR A 8 6.94 16.40 -11.15
N ASP A 9 7.87 16.41 -12.09
CA ASP A 9 7.69 16.93 -13.43
C ASP A 9 7.40 15.77 -14.41
N MET A 10 6.25 15.80 -15.07
CA MET A 10 5.87 14.78 -16.07
C MET A 10 6.56 14.95 -17.43
N THR A 11 7.41 15.96 -17.58
CA THR A 11 8.36 16.09 -18.70
C THR A 11 9.68 15.35 -18.44
N ASP A 12 10.00 15.01 -17.19
CA ASP A 12 11.17 14.21 -16.84
C ASP A 12 10.96 12.73 -17.15
N ASP A 13 11.87 12.15 -17.93
CA ASP A 13 11.80 10.75 -18.37
C ASP A 13 11.83 9.77 -17.20
N THR A 14 12.64 10.05 -16.16
CA THR A 14 12.71 9.19 -14.97
C THR A 14 11.35 9.12 -14.25
N THR A 15 10.71 10.27 -14.06
CA THR A 15 9.38 10.38 -13.48
C THR A 15 8.35 9.63 -14.30
N ARG A 16 8.34 9.83 -15.63
CA ARG A 16 7.43 9.14 -16.56
C ARG A 16 7.57 7.63 -16.47
N ARG A 17 8.79 7.09 -16.51
CA ARG A 17 9.06 5.64 -16.39
C ARG A 17 8.57 5.06 -15.07
N ARG A 18 8.80 5.77 -13.95
CA ARG A 18 8.32 5.34 -12.62
C ARG A 18 6.81 5.29 -12.54
N ILE A 19 6.11 6.33 -13.01
CA ILE A 19 4.64 6.36 -13.01
C ILE A 19 4.07 5.27 -13.91
N PHE A 20 4.63 5.10 -15.11
CA PHE A 20 4.22 4.06 -16.03
C PHE A 20 4.32 2.67 -15.39
N TRP A 21 5.47 2.36 -14.81
CA TRP A 21 5.70 1.08 -14.11
C TRP A 21 4.76 0.88 -12.92
N LEU A 22 4.49 1.93 -12.12
CA LEU A 22 3.58 1.84 -10.98
C LEU A 22 2.14 1.56 -11.41
N LEU A 23 1.67 2.18 -12.50
CA LEU A 23 0.35 1.89 -13.05
C LEU A 23 0.27 0.44 -13.56
N GLN A 24 1.32 -0.09 -14.19
CA GLN A 24 1.38 -1.50 -14.57
C GLN A 24 1.33 -2.44 -13.36
N ARG A 25 2.01 -2.09 -12.27
CA ARG A 25 1.96 -2.81 -10.98
C ARG A 25 0.56 -2.79 -10.37
N LEU A 26 -0.09 -1.63 -10.29
CA LEU A 26 -1.44 -1.46 -9.70
C LEU A 26 -2.54 -2.17 -10.50
N THR A 27 -2.28 -2.43 -11.78
CA THR A 27 -3.18 -3.17 -12.68
C THR A 27 -2.73 -4.62 -12.90
N SER A 28 -1.72 -5.09 -12.15
CA SER A 28 -1.19 -6.45 -12.30
C SER A 28 -2.04 -7.49 -11.55
N PHE A 29 -2.25 -8.65 -12.16
CA PHE A 29 -2.89 -9.79 -11.54
C PHE A 29 -2.21 -10.16 -10.22
N SER A 30 -0.88 -10.18 -10.19
CA SER A 30 -0.11 -10.56 -9.02
C SER A 30 -0.32 -9.62 -7.83
N LEU A 31 -0.56 -8.31 -8.07
CA LEU A 31 -0.87 -7.38 -6.98
C LEU A 31 -2.24 -7.69 -6.38
N TRP A 32 -3.26 -7.84 -7.23
CA TRP A 32 -4.61 -8.16 -6.77
C TRP A 32 -4.69 -9.53 -6.09
N LYS A 33 -3.89 -10.51 -6.54
CA LYS A 33 -3.74 -11.80 -5.87
C LYS A 33 -3.13 -11.63 -4.48
N ARG A 34 -2.06 -10.84 -4.35
CA ARG A 34 -1.44 -10.54 -3.05
C ARG A 34 -2.40 -9.83 -2.10
N LYS A 35 -3.21 -8.89 -2.59
CA LYS A 35 -4.29 -8.25 -1.80
C LYS A 35 -5.25 -9.29 -1.24
N ARG A 36 -5.78 -10.16 -2.10
CA ARG A 36 -6.67 -11.26 -1.71
C ARG A 36 -6.03 -12.18 -0.68
N ASP A 37 -4.79 -12.62 -0.91
CA ASP A 37 -4.10 -13.56 -0.02
C ASP A 37 -3.84 -12.94 1.35
N ALA A 38 -3.44 -11.66 1.43
CA ALA A 38 -3.31 -10.94 2.69
C ALA A 38 -4.66 -10.80 3.40
N PHE A 39 -5.73 -10.49 2.65
CA PHE A 39 -7.08 -10.37 3.21
C PHE A 39 -7.62 -11.71 3.76
N VAL A 40 -7.22 -12.86 3.18
CA VAL A 40 -7.54 -14.19 3.74
C VAL A 40 -6.91 -14.38 5.13
N ILE A 41 -5.68 -13.93 5.34
CA ILE A 41 -5.02 -14.01 6.64
C ILE A 41 -5.83 -13.20 7.67
N PHE A 42 -6.17 -11.96 7.32
CA PHE A 42 -7.05 -11.13 8.15
C PHE A 42 -8.40 -11.82 8.44
N ALA A 43 -9.08 -12.34 7.42
CA ALA A 43 -10.39 -12.97 7.58
C ALA A 43 -10.35 -14.17 8.54
N ASN A 44 -9.33 -15.01 8.42
CA ASN A 44 -9.14 -16.17 9.29
C ASN A 44 -8.88 -15.76 10.75
N GLU A 45 -8.00 -14.78 10.96
CA GLU A 45 -7.69 -14.28 12.30
C GLU A 45 -8.88 -13.54 12.94
N TYR A 46 -9.63 -12.77 12.15
CA TYR A 46 -10.86 -12.11 12.61
C TYR A 46 -11.92 -13.14 13.01
N GLU A 47 -12.16 -14.17 12.19
CA GLU A 47 -13.09 -15.24 12.52
C GLU A 47 -12.65 -16.02 13.77
N ASN A 48 -11.35 -16.28 13.91
CA ASN A 48 -10.79 -16.90 15.11
C ASN A 48 -11.00 -16.02 16.35
N ALA A 49 -10.77 -14.71 16.27
CA ALA A 49 -11.02 -13.77 17.35
C ALA A 49 -12.49 -13.75 17.79
N VAL A 50 -13.43 -13.70 16.83
CA VAL A 50 -14.88 -13.78 17.10
C VAL A 50 -15.26 -15.05 17.87
N LYS A 51 -14.60 -16.19 17.57
CA LYS A 51 -14.88 -17.49 18.19
C LYS A 51 -14.24 -17.66 19.57
N THR A 52 -13.05 -17.09 19.78
CA THR A 52 -12.19 -17.45 20.93
C THR A 52 -12.13 -16.40 22.02
N TRP A 53 -12.39 -15.13 21.70
CA TRP A 53 -12.30 -14.07 22.70
C TRP A 53 -13.47 -14.18 23.71
N PRO A 54 -13.26 -13.80 24.99
CA PRO A 54 -14.31 -13.86 26.02
C PRO A 54 -15.52 -12.97 25.69
N GLU A 55 -16.71 -13.33 26.18
CA GLU A 55 -17.94 -12.53 25.95
C GLU A 55 -17.95 -11.22 26.73
N ASP A 56 -17.27 -11.19 27.87
CA ASP A 56 -17.12 -10.04 28.76
C ASP A 56 -15.91 -9.17 28.41
N ASP A 57 -15.17 -9.50 27.35
CA ASP A 57 -14.04 -8.70 26.88
C ASP A 57 -14.55 -7.35 26.33
N PRO A 58 -14.18 -6.20 26.93
CA PRO A 58 -14.64 -4.89 26.49
C PRO A 58 -14.12 -4.51 25.09
N GLU A 59 -13.08 -5.20 24.61
CA GLU A 59 -12.47 -5.00 23.31
C GLU A 59 -12.75 -6.21 22.39
N ARG A 60 -13.90 -6.86 22.58
CA ARG A 60 -14.32 -7.98 21.73
C ARG A 60 -14.66 -7.51 20.31
N VAL A 61 -14.18 -8.24 19.29
CA VAL A 61 -14.68 -8.08 17.91
C VAL A 61 -16.00 -8.82 17.70
N HIS A 62 -16.92 -8.21 16.97
CA HIS A 62 -18.27 -8.74 16.76
C HIS A 62 -18.39 -9.53 15.44
N ALA A 63 -19.30 -10.51 15.42
CA ALA A 63 -19.56 -11.31 14.23
C ALA A 63 -20.17 -10.51 13.06
N ASP A 64 -20.65 -9.29 13.31
CA ASP A 64 -21.37 -8.45 12.35
C ASP A 64 -20.55 -8.07 11.12
N HIS A 65 -19.21 -8.08 11.21
CA HIS A 65 -18.33 -7.84 10.06
C HIS A 65 -18.07 -9.09 9.21
N LEU A 66 -18.35 -10.31 9.72
CA LEU A 66 -18.08 -11.56 8.98
C LEU A 66 -18.79 -11.62 7.62
N PRO A 67 -20.08 -11.21 7.47
CA PRO A 67 -20.71 -11.17 6.16
C PRO A 67 -19.95 -10.30 5.16
N THR A 68 -19.56 -9.07 5.54
CA THR A 68 -18.80 -8.16 4.67
C THR A 68 -17.42 -8.74 4.34
N ILE A 69 -16.73 -9.36 5.30
CA ILE A 69 -15.44 -10.02 5.08
C ILE A 69 -15.57 -11.14 4.02
N PHE A 70 -16.60 -11.98 4.13
CA PHE A 70 -16.83 -13.04 3.14
C PHE A 70 -17.30 -12.50 1.77
N GLU A 71 -18.05 -11.40 1.74
CA GLU A 71 -18.40 -10.69 0.50
C GLU A 71 -17.16 -10.16 -0.23
N ILE A 72 -16.19 -9.58 0.51
CA ILE A 72 -14.91 -9.12 -0.05
C ILE A 72 -14.13 -10.30 -0.63
N LEU A 73 -13.98 -11.40 0.10
CA LEU A 73 -13.28 -12.60 -0.37
C LEU A 73 -13.91 -13.18 -1.64
N ALA A 74 -15.23 -13.33 -1.67
CA ALA A 74 -15.95 -13.82 -2.85
C ALA A 74 -15.79 -12.88 -4.06
N SER A 75 -15.65 -11.58 -3.81
CA SER A 75 -15.48 -10.58 -4.87
C SER A 75 -14.05 -10.57 -5.41
N TYR A 76 -13.05 -10.74 -4.56
CA TYR A 76 -11.69 -11.01 -5.01
C TYR A 76 -11.60 -12.30 -5.85
N ASP A 77 -12.20 -13.40 -5.41
CA ASP A 77 -12.12 -14.69 -6.13
C ASP A 77 -12.75 -14.60 -7.53
N ARG A 78 -13.91 -13.94 -7.65
CA ARG A 78 -14.55 -13.67 -8.94
C ARG A 78 -13.70 -12.73 -9.80
N GLY A 79 -13.24 -11.62 -9.22
CA GLY A 79 -12.46 -10.61 -9.92
C GLY A 79 -11.13 -11.14 -10.45
N LEU A 80 -10.40 -11.93 -9.65
CA LEU A 80 -9.16 -12.58 -10.09
C LEU A 80 -9.41 -13.59 -11.21
N THR A 81 -10.50 -14.34 -11.13
CA THR A 81 -10.88 -15.29 -12.20
C THR A 81 -11.08 -14.59 -13.54
N GLU A 82 -11.78 -13.45 -13.56
CA GLU A 82 -12.01 -12.70 -14.79
C GLU A 82 -10.78 -11.91 -15.24
N LEU A 83 -10.01 -11.35 -14.31
CA LEU A 83 -8.76 -10.65 -14.61
C LEU A 83 -7.74 -11.59 -15.27
N ALA A 84 -7.60 -12.82 -14.78
CA ALA A 84 -6.73 -13.85 -15.36
C ALA A 84 -7.10 -14.22 -16.80
N ARG A 85 -8.33 -13.95 -17.24
CA ARG A 85 -8.80 -14.17 -18.63
C ARG A 85 -8.56 -12.96 -19.54
N GLY A 86 -8.02 -11.87 -19.00
CA GLY A 86 -7.83 -10.63 -19.74
C GLY A 86 -8.94 -9.61 -19.54
N TYR A 87 -9.96 -9.88 -18.71
CA TYR A 87 -11.09 -8.97 -18.57
C TYR A 87 -10.82 -7.88 -17.54
N ARG A 88 -10.92 -6.63 -18.00
CA ARG A 88 -10.65 -5.41 -17.21
C ARG A 88 -11.92 -4.73 -16.70
N PHE A 89 -13.10 -5.22 -17.12
CA PHE A 89 -14.37 -4.76 -16.59
C PHE A 89 -14.46 -4.95 -15.07
N VAL A 90 -13.66 -5.85 -14.48
CA VAL A 90 -13.58 -6.11 -13.03
C VAL A 90 -13.40 -4.86 -12.16
N TRP A 91 -12.88 -3.77 -12.73
CA TRP A 91 -12.68 -2.47 -12.07
C TRP A 91 -13.75 -1.41 -12.42
N GLN A 92 -14.73 -1.74 -13.24
CA GLN A 92 -15.89 -0.88 -13.47
C GLN A 92 -16.80 -0.88 -12.25
N ARG A 93 -17.68 0.12 -12.16
CA ARG A 93 -18.55 0.27 -11.01
C ARG A 93 -19.45 -0.97 -10.81
N GLY A 94 -19.46 -1.49 -9.59
CA GLY A 94 -20.26 -2.65 -9.20
C GLY A 94 -19.68 -3.99 -9.66
N GLU A 95 -18.54 -3.97 -10.36
CA GLU A 95 -17.85 -5.18 -10.78
C GLU A 95 -16.92 -5.69 -9.66
N PRO A 96 -16.50 -6.98 -9.70
CA PRO A 96 -16.03 -7.64 -8.49
C PRO A 96 -14.84 -6.99 -7.77
N LEU A 97 -13.84 -6.44 -8.48
CA LEU A 97 -12.68 -5.85 -7.83
C LEU A 97 -12.96 -4.42 -7.34
N GLU A 98 -13.79 -3.65 -8.05
CA GLU A 98 -14.28 -2.36 -7.56
C GLU A 98 -15.13 -2.53 -6.31
N TYR A 99 -16.07 -3.49 -6.33
CA TYR A 99 -16.92 -3.81 -5.20
C TYR A 99 -16.11 -4.32 -3.99
N ALA A 100 -15.04 -5.09 -4.20
CA ALA A 100 -14.15 -5.49 -3.13
C ALA A 100 -13.49 -4.29 -2.43
N ILE A 101 -13.09 -3.26 -3.19
CA ILE A 101 -12.55 -2.01 -2.63
C ILE A 101 -13.64 -1.23 -1.88
N ASP A 102 -14.83 -1.05 -2.45
CA ASP A 102 -15.97 -0.39 -1.77
C ASP A 102 -16.28 -1.02 -0.40
N ARG A 103 -16.37 -2.36 -0.37
CA ARG A 103 -16.62 -3.11 0.87
C ARG A 103 -15.45 -3.06 1.84
N TYR A 104 -14.22 -3.08 1.33
CA TYR A 104 -13.01 -2.93 2.15
C TYR A 104 -12.98 -1.56 2.82
N ASP A 105 -13.21 -0.49 2.08
CA ASP A 105 -13.22 0.89 2.60
C ASP A 105 -14.29 1.05 3.69
N TYR A 106 -15.46 0.46 3.48
CA TYR A 106 -16.51 0.41 4.50
C TYR A 106 -16.07 -0.36 5.74
N LEU A 107 -15.54 -1.58 5.58
CA LEU A 107 -15.05 -2.38 6.69
C LEU A 107 -13.96 -1.65 7.48
N ASN A 108 -13.00 -1.04 6.78
CA ASN A 108 -11.91 -0.29 7.40
C ASN A 108 -12.41 0.94 8.17
N ALA A 109 -13.31 1.71 7.57
CA ALA A 109 -13.92 2.89 8.22
C ALA A 109 -14.72 2.53 9.47
N TYR A 110 -15.27 1.32 9.57
CA TYR A 110 -16.09 0.87 10.70
C TYR A 110 -15.49 -0.32 11.45
N PHE A 111 -14.18 -0.55 11.33
CA PHE A 111 -13.53 -1.77 11.80
C PHE A 111 -13.68 -2.01 13.31
N PHE A 112 -13.54 -0.93 14.10
CA PHE A 112 -13.70 -0.97 15.56
C PHE A 112 -14.31 0.34 16.08
N PRO A 113 -15.65 0.51 16.03
CA PRO A 113 -16.34 1.77 16.29
C PRO A 113 -16.55 2.02 17.80
N HIS A 114 -15.50 1.83 18.59
CA HIS A 114 -15.52 2.09 20.03
C HIS A 114 -15.25 3.57 20.31
N GLN A 115 -16.00 4.17 21.25
CA GLN A 115 -16.01 5.61 21.53
C GLN A 115 -14.62 6.23 21.83
N ASP A 116 -13.71 5.43 22.39
CA ASP A 116 -12.36 5.89 22.75
C ASP A 116 -11.39 5.96 21.57
N TYR A 117 -11.68 5.24 20.47
CA TYR A 117 -10.75 5.06 19.34
C TYR A 117 -11.32 5.53 18.00
N TRP A 118 -12.62 5.78 17.93
CA TRP A 118 -13.33 6.00 16.68
C TRP A 118 -14.33 7.15 16.79
N GLU A 119 -14.35 8.03 15.79
CA GLU A 119 -15.35 9.09 15.66
C GLU A 119 -15.69 9.34 14.18
N ARG A 120 -16.99 9.44 13.85
CA ARG A 120 -17.50 9.86 12.53
C ARG A 120 -16.87 9.12 11.33
N GLY A 121 -16.68 7.80 11.42
CA GLY A 121 -16.18 7.01 10.28
C GLY A 121 -14.65 6.93 10.18
N ALA A 122 -13.91 7.35 11.21
CA ALA A 122 -12.47 7.28 11.21
C ALA A 122 -11.91 6.91 12.59
N GLN A 123 -10.79 6.20 12.56
CA GLN A 123 -9.95 6.02 13.74
C GLN A 123 -9.38 7.36 14.19
N MET A 124 -9.50 7.67 15.47
CA MET A 124 -9.04 8.92 16.11
C MET A 124 -7.93 8.69 17.14
N ALA A 125 -7.78 7.45 17.63
CA ALA A 125 -6.69 7.06 18.52
C ALA A 125 -6.18 5.66 18.18
N ALA A 126 -4.94 5.37 18.60
CA ALA A 126 -4.34 4.06 18.40
C ALA A 126 -5.19 2.97 19.07
N TYR A 127 -5.40 1.86 18.37
CA TYR A 127 -6.19 0.75 18.90
C TYR A 127 -5.47 0.02 20.04
N PRO A 128 -6.20 -0.69 20.91
CA PRO A 128 -5.62 -1.63 21.84
C PRO A 128 -4.77 -2.69 21.11
N PRO A 129 -3.68 -3.22 21.70
CA PRO A 129 -2.72 -4.06 20.98
C PRO A 129 -3.31 -5.24 20.20
N LYS A 130 -4.35 -5.91 20.73
CA LYS A 130 -4.98 -7.04 20.05
C LYS A 130 -5.87 -6.61 18.87
N ILE A 131 -6.53 -5.46 18.97
CA ILE A 131 -7.31 -4.88 17.88
C ILE A 131 -6.37 -4.34 16.81
N ASP A 132 -5.29 -3.68 17.23
CA ASP A 132 -4.25 -3.18 16.33
C ASP A 132 -3.63 -4.32 15.53
N ALA A 133 -3.35 -5.48 16.15
CA ALA A 133 -2.84 -6.65 15.43
C ALA A 133 -3.79 -7.10 14.30
N LEU A 134 -5.11 -7.09 14.51
CA LEU A 134 -6.09 -7.38 13.46
C LEU A 134 -6.17 -6.26 12.41
N ALA A 135 -6.10 -4.99 12.82
CA ALA A 135 -6.07 -3.85 11.90
C ALA A 135 -4.84 -3.89 10.98
N GLN A 136 -3.67 -4.23 11.51
CA GLN A 136 -2.45 -4.39 10.70
C GLN A 136 -2.61 -5.51 9.65
N LEU A 137 -3.30 -6.61 10.00
CA LEU A 137 -3.63 -7.66 9.02
C LEU A 137 -4.61 -7.17 7.96
N LEU A 138 -5.61 -6.35 8.33
CA LEU A 138 -6.51 -5.72 7.37
C LEU A 138 -5.72 -4.84 6.39
N HIS A 139 -4.90 -3.93 6.90
CA HIS A 139 -4.06 -3.02 6.11
C HIS A 139 -2.97 -3.72 5.31
N ALA A 140 -2.57 -4.96 5.66
CA ALA A 140 -1.65 -5.74 4.83
C ALA A 140 -2.21 -6.05 3.43
N SER A 141 -3.53 -5.95 3.25
CA SER A 141 -4.18 -6.07 1.94
C SER A 141 -4.30 -4.74 1.19
N GLU A 142 -3.84 -3.62 1.77
CA GLU A 142 -3.96 -2.28 1.23
C GLU A 142 -2.68 -1.81 0.52
N TYR A 143 -2.85 -1.08 -0.57
CA TYR A 143 -1.79 -0.49 -1.37
C TYR A 143 -2.14 0.93 -1.74
N GLN A 144 -1.13 1.80 -1.67
CA GLN A 144 -1.28 3.20 -2.07
C GLN A 144 -1.76 3.31 -3.52
N MET A 145 -2.84 4.08 -3.74
CA MET A 145 -3.50 4.28 -5.03
C MET A 145 -4.03 2.99 -5.69
N GLU A 146 -4.46 2.00 -4.91
CA GLU A 146 -5.13 0.80 -5.44
C GLU A 146 -6.45 1.07 -6.18
N ASN A 147 -7.01 2.26 -6.00
CA ASN A 147 -8.15 2.76 -6.77
C ASN A 147 -7.78 3.30 -8.16
N ALA A 148 -6.49 3.38 -8.52
CA ALA A 148 -6.04 3.88 -9.82
C ALA A 148 -6.69 3.22 -11.06
N PRO A 149 -6.97 1.91 -11.08
CA PRO A 149 -7.63 1.29 -12.23
C PRO A 149 -9.16 1.39 -12.21
N LEU A 150 -9.77 1.89 -11.12
CA LEU A 150 -11.22 1.90 -10.97
C LEU A 150 -11.87 2.96 -11.87
N GLU A 151 -13.08 2.65 -12.36
CA GLU A 151 -13.86 3.59 -13.15
C GLU A 151 -14.10 4.91 -12.38
N PRO A 152 -13.76 6.08 -12.95
CA PRO A 152 -14.04 7.38 -12.37
C PRO A 152 -15.50 7.58 -12.01
N SER A 153 -15.78 8.16 -10.85
CA SER A 153 -17.16 8.37 -10.40
C SER A 153 -17.77 9.67 -10.91
N SER A 154 -19.00 9.59 -11.44
CA SER A 154 -19.82 10.76 -11.80
C SER A 154 -20.14 11.67 -10.61
N LEU A 155 -20.20 11.12 -9.38
CA LEU A 155 -20.35 11.91 -8.15
C LEU A 155 -19.11 12.76 -7.86
N ASN A 156 -17.98 12.45 -8.50
CA ASN A 156 -16.70 13.14 -8.37
C ASN A 156 -16.33 13.87 -9.68
N ASN A 157 -17.34 14.37 -10.40
CA ASN A 157 -17.19 15.10 -11.66
C ASN A 157 -16.42 14.34 -12.76
N ASP A 158 -16.49 13.00 -12.75
CA ASP A 158 -15.75 12.13 -13.67
C ASP A 158 -14.25 12.44 -13.70
N LEU A 159 -13.68 12.84 -12.57
CA LEU A 159 -12.25 13.18 -12.47
C LEU A 159 -11.38 11.93 -12.55
N ALA A 160 -10.26 12.02 -13.25
CA ALA A 160 -9.26 10.96 -13.31
C ALA A 160 -8.81 10.55 -11.89
N GLN A 161 -8.56 9.25 -11.70
CA GLN A 161 -8.22 8.68 -10.39
C GLN A 161 -6.87 9.22 -9.91
N LEU A 162 -5.86 9.17 -10.77
CA LEU A 162 -4.54 9.68 -10.46
C LEU A 162 -4.42 11.15 -10.89
N ARG A 163 -4.55 12.04 -9.91
CA ARG A 163 -4.55 13.50 -10.09
C ARG A 163 -3.17 14.12 -9.92
N SER A 164 -2.33 13.49 -9.12
CA SER A 164 -0.96 13.94 -8.87
C SER A 164 -0.02 12.75 -8.80
N VAL A 165 1.08 12.85 -9.55
CA VAL A 165 2.26 11.97 -9.48
C VAL A 165 2.78 11.78 -8.06
N GLY A 166 2.65 12.81 -7.22
CA GLY A 166 3.13 12.79 -5.85
C GLY A 166 2.41 11.76 -4.97
N LEU A 167 1.19 11.35 -5.33
CA LEU A 167 0.43 10.30 -4.62
C LEU A 167 1.07 8.92 -4.76
N LEU A 168 1.88 8.71 -5.80
CA LEU A 168 2.57 7.46 -6.09
C LEU A 168 4.07 7.51 -5.78
N LEU A 169 4.69 8.69 -5.90
CA LEU A 169 6.14 8.82 -5.80
C LEU A 169 6.62 9.43 -4.48
N SER A 170 5.75 10.05 -3.68
CA SER A 170 6.17 10.60 -2.39
C SER A 170 6.08 9.53 -1.31
N PRO A 171 7.17 9.19 -0.60
CA PRO A 171 7.11 8.25 0.52
C PRO A 171 6.08 8.68 1.59
N GLY A 172 5.97 9.99 1.86
CA GLY A 172 4.96 10.52 2.78
C GLY A 172 3.50 10.29 2.35
N ALA A 173 3.22 9.91 1.10
CA ALA A 173 1.88 9.52 0.68
C ALA A 173 1.49 8.10 1.16
N TYR A 174 2.47 7.33 1.64
CA TYR A 174 2.29 5.97 2.17
C TYR A 174 2.21 5.97 3.71
N GLU A 175 2.49 7.11 4.34
CA GLU A 175 2.40 7.29 5.78
C GLU A 175 0.96 7.64 6.16
N ASN A 176 0.26 6.70 6.79
CA ASN A 176 -1.02 6.96 7.42
C ASN A 176 -0.81 7.30 8.90
N THR A 177 -1.82 7.85 9.56
CA THR A 177 -1.73 8.27 10.96
C THR A 177 -1.34 7.13 11.91
N PHE A 178 -1.82 5.91 11.65
CA PHE A 178 -1.68 4.76 12.55
C PHE A 178 -0.90 3.58 11.96
N TYR A 179 -0.59 3.62 10.66
CA TYR A 179 0.14 2.56 9.97
C TYR A 179 0.90 3.13 8.77
N THR A 180 1.82 2.37 8.20
CA THR A 180 2.58 2.78 7.01
C THR A 180 2.48 1.69 5.95
N LEU A 181 2.07 2.09 4.75
CA LEU A 181 2.01 1.20 3.61
C LEU A 181 3.42 1.00 3.03
N PRO A 182 3.72 -0.19 2.47
CA PRO A 182 5.04 -0.46 1.90
C PRO A 182 5.28 0.40 0.65
N TYR A 183 6.34 1.21 0.69
CA TYR A 183 6.79 1.97 -0.48
C TYR A 183 7.42 1.03 -1.52
N PRO A 184 7.05 1.13 -2.82
CA PRO A 184 7.53 0.22 -3.86
C PRO A 184 9.04 0.39 -4.10
N VAL A 185 9.72 -0.73 -4.26
CA VAL A 185 11.13 -0.78 -4.68
C VAL A 185 11.18 -0.88 -6.19
N PHE A 186 11.80 0.11 -6.82
CA PHE A 186 11.94 0.16 -8.27
C PHE A 186 13.11 -0.73 -8.72
N PRO A 187 12.99 -1.44 -9.86
CA PRO A 187 14.13 -2.09 -10.49
C PRO A 187 15.19 -1.05 -10.88
N GLU A 188 16.45 -1.46 -10.90
CA GLU A 188 17.58 -0.59 -11.30
C GLU A 188 17.37 0.00 -12.70
N ASN A 189 16.82 -0.82 -13.60
CA ASN A 189 16.53 -0.43 -14.98
C ASN A 189 15.01 -0.48 -15.20
N LEU A 190 14.39 0.69 -15.28
CA LEU A 190 12.99 0.81 -15.64
C LEU A 190 12.82 0.80 -17.17
N PRO A 191 11.79 0.09 -17.69
CA PRO A 191 11.50 0.10 -19.11
C PRO A 191 11.19 1.52 -19.59
N GLU A 192 11.51 1.79 -20.85
CA GLU A 192 11.16 3.07 -21.47
C GLU A 192 9.63 3.19 -21.60
N VAL A 193 9.12 4.41 -21.51
CA VAL A 193 7.72 4.66 -21.83
C VAL A 193 7.57 4.53 -23.35
N PRO A 194 6.65 3.68 -23.86
CA PRO A 194 6.47 3.50 -25.29
C PRO A 194 6.17 4.83 -25.99
N GLU A 195 6.64 4.97 -27.24
CA GLU A 195 6.20 6.09 -28.08
C GLU A 195 4.68 6.03 -28.27
N ALA A 196 4.05 7.19 -28.11
CA ALA A 196 2.61 7.31 -28.11
C ALA A 196 2.04 7.20 -29.55
N VAL A 197 1.82 5.97 -30.00
CA VAL A 197 1.31 5.64 -31.34
C VAL A 197 -0.20 5.39 -31.38
N GLY A 198 -0.88 5.44 -30.23
CA GLY A 198 -2.29 5.10 -30.11
C GLY A 198 -3.25 6.26 -30.38
N PRO A 199 -4.57 5.99 -30.36
CA PRO A 199 -5.60 6.99 -30.62
C PRO A 199 -5.60 8.12 -29.59
N VAL A 200 -6.14 9.27 -29.99
CA VAL A 200 -6.43 10.41 -29.11
C VAL A 200 -7.94 10.52 -28.96
N ILE A 201 -8.42 10.53 -27.71
CA ILE A 201 -9.84 10.67 -27.35
C ILE A 201 -10.05 11.93 -26.49
N LYS A 202 -11.28 12.43 -26.41
CA LYS A 202 -11.66 13.55 -25.54
C LYS A 202 -12.39 13.08 -24.30
N SER A 203 -12.29 13.84 -23.21
CA SER A 203 -13.13 13.61 -22.02
C SER A 203 -14.61 13.46 -22.40
N GLY A 204 -15.27 12.43 -21.88
CA GLY A 204 -16.66 12.05 -22.15
C GLY A 204 -16.86 11.08 -23.32
N GLU A 205 -15.87 10.92 -24.21
CA GLU A 205 -15.88 9.89 -25.26
C GLU A 205 -15.63 8.49 -24.66
N LYS A 206 -16.09 7.45 -25.35
CA LYS A 206 -15.84 6.07 -24.94
C LYS A 206 -14.38 5.70 -25.14
N VAL A 207 -13.79 5.07 -24.14
CA VAL A 207 -12.42 4.54 -24.20
C VAL A 207 -12.39 3.30 -25.11
N PRO A 208 -11.57 3.26 -26.18
CA PRO A 208 -11.61 2.18 -27.16
C PRO A 208 -10.92 0.89 -26.71
N CYS A 209 -9.98 0.98 -25.76
CA CYS A 209 -9.20 -0.15 -25.26
C CYS A 209 -8.69 0.11 -23.84
N ASP A 210 -8.47 -0.97 -23.11
CA ASP A 210 -7.86 -0.93 -21.79
C ASP A 210 -6.39 -0.52 -21.88
N GLY A 211 -5.92 0.29 -20.94
CA GLY A 211 -4.50 0.66 -20.96
C GLY A 211 -4.16 1.93 -20.21
N ILE A 212 -2.92 2.36 -20.40
CA ILE A 212 -2.38 3.59 -19.82
C ILE A 212 -2.48 4.71 -20.85
N TRP A 213 -3.06 5.82 -20.42
CA TRP A 213 -3.32 7.00 -21.22
C TRP A 213 -2.64 8.22 -20.60
N GLU A 214 -2.09 9.09 -21.45
CA GLU A 214 -1.54 10.37 -21.02
C GLU A 214 -2.45 11.53 -21.42
N PRO A 215 -2.62 12.53 -20.54
CA PRO A 215 -3.30 13.75 -20.92
C PRO A 215 -2.39 14.60 -21.81
N VAL A 216 -2.95 15.15 -22.90
CA VAL A 216 -2.21 15.98 -23.85
C VAL A 216 -2.87 17.33 -24.07
N ALA A 217 -2.06 18.39 -24.02
CA ALA A 217 -2.44 19.69 -24.54
C ALA A 217 -2.31 19.67 -26.07
N VAL A 218 -3.39 20.06 -26.77
CA VAL A 218 -3.40 20.20 -28.22
C VAL A 218 -3.06 21.65 -28.57
N GLU A 219 -1.80 21.94 -28.86
CA GLU A 219 -1.41 23.27 -29.33
C GLU A 219 -1.62 23.34 -30.85
N GLN A 220 -2.33 24.37 -31.31
CA GLN A 220 -2.39 24.71 -32.73
C GLN A 220 -1.47 25.90 -32.97
N SER A 221 -0.39 25.71 -33.73
CA SER A 221 0.44 26.85 -34.13
C SER A 221 -0.36 27.74 -35.10
N LYS A 222 -0.77 28.92 -34.64
CA LYS A 222 -1.33 29.96 -35.50
C LYS A 222 -0.17 30.78 -36.07
N LEU A 223 0.10 30.66 -37.36
CA LEU A 223 1.05 31.52 -38.05
C LEU A 223 0.26 32.51 -38.90
N LEU A 224 0.28 33.79 -38.52
CA LEU A 224 -0.32 34.90 -39.30
C LEU A 224 -1.79 34.67 -39.72
N GLY A 225 -2.63 34.16 -38.83
CA GLY A 225 -4.07 33.97 -39.08
C GLY A 225 -4.44 32.78 -39.98
N VAL A 226 -3.45 32.07 -40.53
CA VAL A 226 -3.65 30.81 -41.26
C VAL A 226 -3.40 29.67 -40.29
N VAL A 227 -4.32 28.71 -40.22
CA VAL A 227 -4.13 27.44 -39.50
C VAL A 227 -3.45 26.47 -40.46
N PRO A 228 -2.15 26.15 -40.29
CA PRO A 228 -1.50 25.16 -41.13
C PRO A 228 -2.11 23.80 -40.81
N VAL A 229 -2.64 23.11 -41.82
CA VAL A 229 -3.10 21.73 -41.69
C VAL A 229 -1.88 20.87 -41.37
N GLY A 230 -1.88 20.23 -40.19
CA GLY A 230 -0.85 19.26 -39.80
C GLY A 230 0.05 19.65 -38.62
N ASN A 231 0.01 20.89 -38.14
CA ASN A 231 0.90 21.35 -37.07
C ASN A 231 0.22 21.36 -35.68
N ARG A 232 -0.26 20.19 -35.24
CA ARG A 232 -0.74 19.99 -33.85
C ARG A 232 0.40 19.39 -33.04
N SER A 233 0.98 20.16 -32.12
CA SER A 233 1.87 19.59 -31.12
C SER A 233 1.02 18.99 -30.00
N LEU A 234 1.40 17.81 -29.52
CA LEU A 234 0.79 17.16 -28.37
C LEU A 234 1.84 17.08 -27.27
N ARG A 235 1.68 17.91 -26.24
CA ARG A 235 2.55 17.92 -25.06
C ARG A 235 1.81 17.25 -23.91
N ASN A 236 2.52 16.45 -23.11
CA ASN A 236 1.96 15.94 -21.86
C ASN A 236 1.51 17.11 -20.99
N ASN A 237 0.32 16.99 -20.42
CA ASN A 237 -0.31 18.04 -19.59
C ASN A 237 -0.83 17.46 -18.27
N GLY A 238 -0.11 16.49 -17.68
CA GLY A 238 -0.51 15.89 -16.41
C GLY A 238 -0.19 14.40 -16.27
N CYS A 239 -0.76 13.81 -15.23
CA CYS A 239 -0.43 12.44 -14.82
C CYS A 239 -1.06 11.38 -15.73
N PHE A 240 -0.31 10.31 -16.00
CA PHE A 240 -0.84 9.14 -16.69
C PHE A 240 -1.96 8.50 -15.87
N ASN A 241 -2.93 7.89 -16.53
CA ASN A 241 -4.01 7.16 -15.87
C ASN A 241 -4.27 5.84 -16.59
N TYR A 242 -4.75 4.85 -15.85
CA TYR A 242 -5.24 3.61 -16.45
C TYR A 242 -6.73 3.75 -16.74
N PHE A 243 -7.16 3.45 -17.97
CA PHE A 243 -8.57 3.43 -18.34
C PHE A 243 -9.01 2.03 -18.73
N ILE A 244 -10.25 1.73 -18.39
CA ILE A 244 -10.96 0.52 -18.79
C ILE A 244 -11.69 0.83 -20.09
N ARG A 245 -11.74 -0.13 -21.01
CA ARG A 245 -12.54 -0.05 -22.23
C ARG A 245 -14.00 0.27 -21.92
N ASP A 246 -14.64 1.00 -22.83
CA ASP A 246 -16.05 1.38 -22.85
C ASP A 246 -16.53 2.38 -21.77
N ILE A 247 -15.71 2.69 -20.76
CA ILE A 247 -15.99 3.80 -19.84
C ILE A 247 -15.89 5.15 -20.58
N ARG A 248 -16.41 6.21 -19.96
CA ARG A 248 -16.20 7.57 -20.45
C ARG A 248 -14.84 8.09 -19.99
N ALA A 249 -14.06 8.63 -20.93
CA ALA A 249 -12.77 9.22 -20.62
C ALA A 249 -12.93 10.37 -19.60
N PRO A 250 -12.16 10.38 -18.50
CA PRO A 250 -12.37 11.33 -17.41
C PRO A 250 -11.93 12.76 -17.73
N ASN A 251 -12.33 13.68 -16.87
CA ASN A 251 -11.83 15.04 -16.78
C ASN A 251 -10.52 15.10 -15.95
N LEU A 252 -9.74 16.15 -16.16
CA LEU A 252 -8.67 16.52 -15.24
C LEU A 252 -9.17 17.48 -14.19
N ARG A 253 -8.46 17.55 -13.08
CA ARG A 253 -8.64 18.62 -12.10
C ARG A 253 -7.66 19.75 -12.44
N ASP A 254 -8.18 20.96 -12.56
CA ASP A 254 -7.36 22.15 -12.63
C ASP A 254 -6.76 22.44 -11.25
N ASP A 255 -5.44 22.60 -11.15
CA ASP A 255 -4.80 22.78 -9.85
C ASP A 255 -5.10 24.18 -9.25
N GLU A 256 -5.30 25.19 -10.09
CA GLU A 256 -5.54 26.57 -9.65
C GLU A 256 -7.00 26.77 -9.21
N THR A 257 -7.94 26.48 -10.10
CA THR A 257 -9.38 26.68 -9.89
C THR A 257 -10.03 25.52 -9.15
N ARG A 258 -9.34 24.37 -9.03
CA ARG A 258 -9.85 23.12 -8.43
C ARG A 258 -11.11 22.60 -9.13
N THR A 259 -11.35 23.02 -10.36
CA THR A 259 -12.52 22.62 -11.17
C THR A 259 -12.20 21.46 -12.11
N ALA A 260 -13.23 20.78 -12.60
CA ALA A 260 -13.07 19.74 -13.62
C ALA A 260 -12.91 20.37 -15.01
N VAL A 261 -11.87 19.97 -15.74
CA VAL A 261 -11.56 20.45 -17.08
C VAL A 261 -11.54 19.29 -18.06
N LYS A 262 -12.20 19.48 -19.20
CA LYS A 262 -12.12 18.53 -20.30
C LYS A 262 -10.72 18.55 -20.90
N THR A 263 -10.18 17.38 -21.22
CA THR A 263 -8.87 17.22 -21.83
C THR A 263 -8.91 16.27 -23.02
N HIS A 264 -7.77 16.12 -23.68
CA HIS A 264 -7.51 15.05 -24.64
C HIS A 264 -6.60 14.02 -23.98
N TRP A 265 -6.87 12.75 -24.25
CA TRP A 265 -6.12 11.61 -23.76
C TRP A 265 -5.52 10.87 -24.94
N ARG A 266 -4.22 10.58 -24.87
CA ARG A 266 -3.49 9.80 -25.86
C ARG A 266 -3.10 8.46 -25.26
N LEU A 267 -3.40 7.37 -25.96
CA LEU A 267 -2.99 6.04 -25.52
C LEU A 267 -1.46 5.92 -25.58
N LEU A 268 -0.85 5.54 -24.46
CA LEU A 268 0.57 5.20 -24.37
C LEU A 268 0.79 3.70 -24.53
N TRP A 269 -0.07 2.90 -23.89
CA TRP A 269 0.11 1.46 -23.82
C TRP A 269 -1.23 0.76 -23.70
N GLU A 270 -1.52 -0.13 -24.65
CA GLU A 270 -2.69 -1.01 -24.62
C GLU A 270 -2.41 -2.22 -23.74
N ASP A 271 -3.25 -2.45 -22.72
CA ASP A 271 -3.08 -3.59 -21.83
C ASP A 271 -3.64 -4.87 -22.45
N LYS A 272 -2.76 -5.67 -23.05
CA LYS A 272 -3.07 -7.00 -23.60
C LYS A 272 -2.63 -8.14 -22.69
N ARG A 273 -2.23 -7.88 -21.45
CA ARG A 273 -1.81 -8.94 -20.53
C ARG A 273 -2.99 -9.87 -20.25
N TYR A 274 -2.69 -11.15 -20.07
CA TYR A 274 -3.64 -12.21 -19.75
C TYR A 274 -4.64 -12.55 -20.88
N VAL A 275 -4.51 -11.91 -22.05
CA VAL A 275 -5.22 -12.36 -23.25
C VAL A 275 -4.78 -13.80 -23.56
N GLY A 276 -5.74 -14.71 -23.65
CA GLY A 276 -5.48 -16.14 -23.81
C GLY A 276 -5.22 -16.89 -22.50
N GLY A 277 -5.41 -16.26 -21.33
CA GLY A 277 -5.37 -16.93 -20.03
C GLY A 277 -3.97 -17.15 -19.44
N VAL A 278 -2.93 -16.57 -20.05
CA VAL A 278 -1.54 -16.73 -19.60
C VAL A 278 -1.11 -15.53 -18.77
N ILE A 279 -0.68 -15.79 -17.53
CA ILE A 279 -0.16 -14.78 -16.62
C ILE A 279 1.36 -14.71 -16.80
N PRO A 280 1.92 -13.59 -17.30
CA PRO A 280 3.35 -13.41 -17.45
C PRO A 280 4.05 -13.31 -16.09
N ASP A 281 5.38 -13.37 -16.09
CA ASP A 281 6.17 -13.08 -14.90
C ASP A 281 6.04 -11.61 -14.50
N GLU A 282 5.54 -11.39 -13.28
CA GLU A 282 5.29 -10.09 -12.67
C GLU A 282 6.14 -9.87 -11.41
N SER A 283 7.12 -10.75 -11.16
CA SER A 283 8.03 -10.68 -10.00
C SER A 283 8.74 -9.33 -9.88
N GLN A 284 9.04 -8.69 -11.02
CA GLN A 284 9.64 -7.36 -11.07
C GLN A 284 8.86 -6.30 -10.27
N TYR A 285 7.54 -6.45 -10.09
CA TYR A 285 6.70 -5.48 -9.36
C TYR A 285 6.81 -5.60 -7.83
N PHE A 286 7.49 -6.63 -7.33
CA PHE A 286 7.51 -6.98 -5.90
C PHE A 286 8.94 -7.27 -5.41
N LEU A 287 9.86 -6.38 -5.78
CA LEU A 287 11.21 -6.39 -5.25
C LEU A 287 11.21 -6.04 -3.77
N GLU A 288 12.09 -6.68 -3.02
CA GLU A 288 12.33 -6.35 -1.62
C GLU A 288 13.41 -5.26 -1.53
N PRO A 289 13.30 -4.35 -0.54
CA PRO A 289 14.37 -3.40 -0.30
C PRO A 289 15.65 -4.17 0.04
N PRO A 290 16.84 -3.67 -0.36
CA PRO A 290 18.09 -4.28 0.04
C PRO A 290 18.07 -4.44 1.56
N GLN A 291 18.22 -5.67 2.05
CA GLN A 291 18.36 -5.87 3.48
C GLN A 291 19.54 -5.02 3.93
N ALA A 292 19.28 -4.03 4.79
CA ALA A 292 20.35 -3.39 5.52
C ALA A 292 21.18 -4.52 6.13
N PRO A 293 22.51 -4.53 5.99
CA PRO A 293 23.32 -5.61 6.55
C PRO A 293 22.92 -5.73 8.01
N GLN A 294 22.22 -6.82 8.33
CA GLN A 294 21.88 -7.10 9.71
C GLN A 294 23.22 -7.03 10.45
N PRO A 295 23.35 -6.23 11.52
CA PRO A 295 24.54 -6.34 12.34
C PRO A 295 24.64 -7.83 12.66
N LYS A 296 25.72 -8.49 12.22
CA LYS A 296 25.96 -9.89 12.50
C LYS A 296 25.76 -10.05 14.00
N GLN A 297 24.59 -10.52 14.42
CA GLN A 297 24.41 -11.07 15.74
C GLN A 297 25.16 -12.38 15.66
N GLU A 298 26.48 -12.29 15.88
CA GLU A 298 27.23 -13.44 16.33
C GLU A 298 26.48 -13.95 17.54
N THR A 299 25.85 -15.11 17.35
CA THR A 299 24.99 -15.77 18.31
C THR A 299 25.88 -16.22 19.46
N VAL A 300 26.13 -15.32 20.41
CA VAL A 300 26.60 -15.74 21.72
C VAL A 300 25.36 -16.20 22.46
N ALA A 301 25.33 -17.49 22.79
CA ALA A 301 24.23 -18.13 23.49
C ALA A 301 23.78 -17.28 24.70
N GLN A 302 22.47 -17.15 24.88
CA GLN A 302 21.87 -16.53 26.05
C GLN A 302 22.34 -17.25 27.32
N VAL A 303 22.77 -16.51 28.34
CA VAL A 303 23.37 -17.05 29.58
C VAL A 303 22.49 -16.69 30.76
N ARG A 304 22.24 -17.63 31.68
CA ARG A 304 21.38 -17.37 32.84
C ARG A 304 22.18 -16.79 34.00
N THR A 305 21.50 -16.10 34.91
CA THR A 305 22.07 -15.73 36.23
C THR A 305 22.75 -16.94 36.88
N GLY A 306 23.94 -16.75 37.45
CA GLY A 306 24.74 -17.79 38.09
C GLY A 306 25.63 -18.61 37.15
N ASP A 307 25.34 -18.69 35.85
CA ASP A 307 26.19 -19.39 34.89
C ASP A 307 27.52 -18.66 34.67
N ARG A 308 28.56 -19.36 34.21
CA ARG A 308 29.82 -18.70 33.86
C ARG A 308 29.69 -17.95 32.54
N CYS A 309 30.06 -16.68 32.55
CA CYS A 309 30.10 -15.81 31.40
C CYS A 309 31.04 -16.38 30.31
N PRO A 310 30.57 -16.64 29.09
CA PRO A 310 31.39 -17.27 28.06
C PRO A 310 32.39 -16.30 27.42
N VAL A 311 32.09 -15.00 27.40
CA VAL A 311 32.93 -13.97 26.77
C VAL A 311 32.86 -12.64 27.53
N THR A 312 34.01 -11.98 27.68
CA THR A 312 34.07 -10.66 28.31
C THR A 312 33.34 -9.62 27.48
N GLY A 313 32.44 -8.85 28.09
CA GLY A 313 31.68 -7.85 27.37
C GLY A 313 30.57 -7.20 28.20
N GLU A 314 29.78 -6.36 27.54
CA GLU A 314 28.55 -5.78 28.07
C GLU A 314 27.39 -6.72 27.81
N TRP A 315 26.71 -7.09 28.89
CA TRP A 315 25.57 -7.99 28.90
C TRP A 315 24.33 -7.24 29.41
N GLN A 316 23.19 -7.50 28.78
CA GLN A 316 21.92 -6.87 29.10
C GLN A 316 20.86 -7.93 29.41
N THR A 317 19.97 -7.63 30.34
CA THR A 317 18.66 -8.29 30.46
C THR A 317 17.57 -7.28 30.16
N ASP A 318 16.48 -7.74 29.55
CA ASP A 318 15.26 -6.93 29.34
C ASP A 318 14.19 -7.23 30.41
N GLU A 319 14.46 -8.18 31.31
CA GLU A 319 13.57 -8.59 32.39
C GLU A 319 13.66 -7.61 33.59
N TYR A 320 12.56 -7.43 34.31
CA TYR A 320 12.48 -6.64 35.55
C TYR A 320 13.04 -5.20 35.46
N GLY A 321 12.66 -4.47 34.41
CA GLY A 321 13.03 -3.06 34.21
C GLY A 321 14.32 -2.84 33.42
N GLY A 322 14.98 -3.93 33.03
CA GLY A 322 16.14 -3.92 32.15
C GLY A 322 17.42 -3.44 32.83
N LYS A 323 18.52 -4.16 32.64
CA LYS A 323 19.82 -3.78 33.21
C LYS A 323 20.94 -4.18 32.28
N THR A 324 21.90 -3.27 32.11
CA THR A 324 23.13 -3.53 31.35
C THR A 324 24.33 -3.41 32.27
N LEU A 325 25.27 -4.35 32.15
CA LEU A 325 26.48 -4.39 32.96
C LEU A 325 27.60 -5.11 32.22
N ARG A 326 28.84 -4.87 32.64
CA ARG A 326 30.02 -5.52 32.07
C ARG A 326 30.41 -6.74 32.90
N VAL A 327 30.61 -7.89 32.24
CA VAL A 327 31.03 -9.16 32.85
C VAL A 327 32.28 -9.66 32.16
N GLU A 328 33.21 -10.23 32.94
CA GLU A 328 34.41 -10.88 32.42
C GLU A 328 34.18 -12.37 32.15
N ALA A 329 34.81 -12.90 31.10
CA ALA A 329 34.76 -14.31 30.77
C ALA A 329 35.19 -15.17 31.96
N GLY A 330 34.41 -16.21 32.26
CA GLY A 330 34.64 -17.14 33.37
C GLY A 330 34.07 -16.70 34.71
N ALA A 331 33.65 -15.44 34.87
CA ALA A 331 32.94 -14.94 36.06
C ALA A 331 31.47 -15.41 36.05
N ALA A 332 30.85 -15.53 37.22
CA ALA A 332 29.43 -15.87 37.32
C ALA A 332 28.56 -14.68 36.88
N MET A 333 27.49 -14.95 36.12
CA MET A 333 26.52 -13.94 35.72
C MET A 333 25.77 -13.42 36.96
N PRO A 334 25.55 -12.10 37.08
CA PRO A 334 25.07 -11.50 38.32
C PRO A 334 23.60 -11.77 38.60
N ASP A 335 23.27 -11.77 39.89
CA ASP A 335 21.90 -11.83 40.40
C ASP A 335 21.13 -10.55 40.08
N MET A 336 19.87 -10.70 39.67
CA MET A 336 18.96 -9.58 39.53
C MET A 336 18.17 -9.42 40.83
N LEU A 337 18.42 -8.34 41.57
CA LEU A 337 17.67 -8.01 42.77
C LEU A 337 16.50 -7.09 42.41
N VAL A 338 15.27 -7.55 42.63
CA VAL A 338 14.05 -6.79 42.37
C VAL A 338 13.36 -6.54 43.70
N ARG A 339 12.86 -5.31 43.90
CA ARG A 339 12.05 -4.98 45.08
C ARG A 339 10.64 -5.51 44.88
N ASP A 340 10.15 -6.30 45.82
CA ASP A 340 8.77 -6.74 45.82
C ASP A 340 7.81 -5.67 46.37
N ASN A 341 6.51 -5.96 46.34
CA ASN A 341 5.47 -5.03 46.78
C ASN A 341 5.49 -4.72 48.29
N LEU A 342 6.36 -5.38 49.06
CA LEU A 342 6.58 -5.15 50.50
C LEU A 342 7.91 -4.40 50.75
N GLY A 343 8.66 -4.07 49.70
CA GLY A 343 9.90 -3.29 49.75
C GLY A 343 11.17 -4.13 49.96
N GLU A 344 11.05 -5.46 50.06
CA GLU A 344 12.18 -6.38 50.23
C GLU A 344 12.86 -6.69 48.90
N LEU A 345 14.20 -6.80 48.91
CA LEU A 345 14.98 -7.18 47.73
C LEU A 345 15.01 -8.70 47.60
N LYS A 346 14.47 -9.23 46.50
CA LYS A 346 14.50 -10.67 46.17
C LYS A 346 15.36 -10.92 44.95
N VAL A 347 16.07 -12.06 44.96
CA VAL A 347 16.87 -12.54 43.82
C VAL A 347 15.92 -13.16 42.79
N HIS A 348 16.04 -12.71 41.55
CA HIS A 348 15.33 -13.25 40.39
C HIS A 348 16.32 -13.84 39.39
N TRP A 349 15.93 -14.96 38.82
CA TRP A 349 16.64 -15.63 37.74
C TRP A 349 16.27 -14.94 36.43
N VAL A 350 17.26 -14.35 35.76
CA VAL A 350 17.07 -13.67 34.48
C VAL A 350 18.01 -14.23 33.42
N THR A 351 17.65 -13.97 32.17
CA THR A 351 18.47 -14.26 31.02
C THR A 351 19.27 -13.03 30.60
N TRP A 352 20.56 -13.22 30.34
CA TRP A 352 21.48 -12.17 29.88
C TRP A 352 21.86 -12.40 28.42
N ARG A 353 21.80 -11.34 27.63
CA ARG A 353 22.26 -11.28 26.23
C ARG A 353 23.48 -10.39 26.09
N LEU A 354 24.46 -10.84 25.31
CA LEU A 354 25.65 -10.04 25.01
C LEU A 354 25.27 -8.92 24.04
N VAL A 355 25.57 -7.69 24.42
CA VAL A 355 25.34 -6.49 23.62
C VAL A 355 26.64 -6.04 22.93
N LYS A 356 27.79 -6.19 23.60
CA LYS A 356 29.08 -5.75 23.05
C LYS A 356 30.25 -6.55 23.64
N ARG A 357 31.13 -7.12 22.82
CA ARG A 357 32.40 -7.71 23.30
C ARG A 357 33.42 -6.61 23.65
N ALA A 358 34.25 -6.90 24.64
CA ALA A 358 35.35 -6.03 25.07
C ALA A 358 36.64 -6.28 24.27
#